data_AF-A0AAP3DKK5-F1
#
_entry.id   AF-A0AAP3DKK5-F1
#
_cell.length_a   1.000
_cell.length_b   1.000
_cell.length_c   1.000
_cell.angle_alpha   90.00
_cell.angle_beta   90.00
_cell.angle_gamma   90.00
#
_symmetry.space_group_name_H-M   'P 1'
#
loop_
_entity.id
_entity.type
_entity.pdbx_description
1 polymer ?
#
loop_
_entity_poly.entity_id
_entity_poly.type
_entity_poly.pdbx_seq_one_letter_code
_entity_poly.pdbx_strand_id
1 'polypeptide(L)'
;MPQAIRNAKAISFENNIYVFGGISEKLGTTKLVQVFNPETNTWISKNPLPFEGNSLSFGVLNNSIYAIEFVPNEGLKIYSYDHLKDTWTLDNDIPSDFVPEYPEINYNGKLFFISSSSTQIKYYDLNSKKLITHPASFTPLNRVGYYSGIVKGKLYVVGGTTYRTNGSASPTSDVQELDLSDLVNPDPNPDPNPNPDPNPNPDPNPNPTGNALLVIYMDSGLIKEYEMTNEEIRNFTEWYEGRAKGNGREAYIVNKKYNIGPFNSRKDFISYSHIESFEVQEYSR
;
A
#
# COMPACT_ATOMS: atom_id res chain seq x y z
N MET A 1 -26.06 -1.71 4.27
CA MET A 1 -25.54 -1.20 2.99
C MET A 1 -26.67 -0.46 2.27
N PRO A 2 -26.49 0.80 1.84
CA PRO A 2 -27.54 1.62 1.21
C PRO A 2 -28.07 1.07 -0.11
N GLN A 3 -27.21 0.45 -0.91
CA GLN A 3 -27.60 -0.17 -2.18
C GLN A 3 -26.99 -1.56 -2.30
N ALA A 4 -27.82 -2.55 -2.62
CA ALA A 4 -27.38 -3.92 -2.83
C ALA A 4 -26.60 -4.03 -4.15
N ILE A 5 -25.37 -4.54 -4.05
CA ILE A 5 -24.43 -4.74 -5.16
C ILE A 5 -23.70 -6.06 -4.98
N ARG A 6 -23.29 -6.69 -6.08
CA ARG A 6 -22.37 -7.83 -6.10
C ARG A 6 -21.07 -7.46 -6.81
N ASN A 7 -20.01 -8.25 -6.67
CA ASN A 7 -18.71 -8.02 -7.32
C ASN A 7 -18.09 -6.65 -7.01
N ALA A 8 -18.44 -6.07 -5.86
CA ALA A 8 -17.82 -4.84 -5.37
C ALA A 8 -16.43 -5.15 -4.83
N LYS A 9 -15.57 -4.12 -4.79
CA LYS A 9 -14.28 -4.19 -4.08
C LYS A 9 -14.42 -3.50 -2.74
N ALA A 10 -13.74 -4.01 -1.73
CA ALA A 10 -13.74 -3.42 -0.39
C ALA A 10 -12.33 -3.28 0.16
N ILE A 11 -12.04 -2.17 0.84
CA ILE A 11 -10.78 -1.95 1.55
C ILE A 11 -11.07 -1.34 2.92
N SER A 12 -10.19 -1.61 3.89
CA SER A 12 -10.21 -0.95 5.20
C SER A 12 -9.34 0.31 5.16
N PHE A 13 -9.88 1.45 5.61
CA PHE A 13 -9.17 2.72 5.65
C PHE A 13 -9.71 3.64 6.76
N GLU A 14 -8.83 4.22 7.58
CA GLU A 14 -9.18 5.04 8.76
C GLU A 14 -10.34 4.45 9.60
N ASN A 15 -10.24 3.19 10.01
CA ASN A 15 -11.26 2.43 10.77
C ASN A 15 -12.62 2.23 10.06
N ASN A 16 -12.74 2.60 8.78
CA ASN A 16 -13.93 2.37 7.98
C ASN A 16 -13.69 1.29 6.93
N ILE A 17 -14.78 0.70 6.44
CA ILE A 17 -14.76 -0.19 5.27
C ILE A 17 -15.34 0.57 4.09
N TYR A 18 -14.50 0.87 3.10
CA TYR A 18 -14.94 1.47 1.85
C TYR A 18 -15.29 0.37 0.86
N VAL A 19 -16.44 0.51 0.21
CA VAL A 19 -16.96 -0.41 -0.81
C VAL A 19 -17.13 0.36 -2.12
N PHE A 20 -16.53 -0.13 -3.19
CA PHE A 20 -16.44 0.54 -4.48
C PHE A 20 -17.08 -0.28 -5.60
N GLY A 21 -17.81 0.42 -6.47
CA GLY A 21 -18.37 -0.08 -7.72
C GLY A 21 -19.35 -1.23 -7.51
N GLY A 22 -19.08 -2.36 -8.17
CA GLY A 22 -19.96 -3.53 -8.17
C GLY A 22 -21.12 -3.42 -9.15
N ILE A 23 -21.94 -4.46 -9.18
CA ILE A 23 -23.06 -4.66 -10.10
C ILE A 23 -24.36 -4.64 -9.29
N SER A 24 -25.25 -3.74 -9.67
CA SER A 24 -26.62 -3.64 -9.19
C SER A 24 -27.57 -4.24 -10.22
N GLU A 25 -28.61 -4.95 -9.79
CA GLU A 25 -29.63 -5.47 -10.70
C GLU A 25 -30.35 -4.36 -11.47
N LYS A 26 -30.54 -3.20 -10.83
CA LYS A 26 -31.28 -2.08 -11.41
C LYS A 26 -30.42 -1.16 -12.27
N LEU A 27 -29.15 -0.99 -11.89
CA LEU A 27 -28.25 0.00 -12.52
C LEU A 27 -27.20 -0.65 -13.43
N GLY A 28 -27.09 -1.98 -13.45
CA GLY A 28 -25.96 -2.66 -14.05
C GLY A 28 -24.68 -2.35 -13.28
N THR A 29 -23.58 -2.15 -14.01
CA THR A 29 -22.29 -1.79 -13.43
C THR A 29 -22.34 -0.38 -12.83
N THR A 30 -21.92 -0.23 -11.57
CA THR A 30 -22.10 1.03 -10.83
C THR A 30 -20.77 1.76 -10.58
N LYS A 31 -20.90 3.06 -10.31
CA LYS A 31 -19.81 3.95 -9.84
C LYS A 31 -19.85 4.17 -8.32
N LEU A 32 -20.62 3.38 -7.56
CA LEU A 32 -20.93 3.69 -6.17
C LEU A 32 -19.69 3.65 -5.29
N VAL A 33 -19.61 4.58 -4.33
CA VAL A 33 -18.67 4.52 -3.22
C VAL A 33 -19.48 4.59 -1.93
N GLN A 34 -19.40 3.52 -1.14
CA GLN A 34 -20.20 3.34 0.07
C GLN A 34 -19.27 2.99 1.22
N VAL A 35 -19.36 3.74 2.31
CA VAL A 35 -18.47 3.61 3.46
C VAL A 35 -19.26 3.08 4.65
N PHE A 36 -18.79 2.00 5.25
CA PHE A 36 -19.33 1.44 6.48
C PHE A 36 -18.43 1.82 7.65
N ASN A 37 -19.01 2.43 8.67
CA ASN A 37 -18.36 2.64 9.95
C ASN A 37 -18.79 1.53 10.92
N PRO A 38 -17.88 0.62 11.34
CA PRO A 38 -18.22 -0.48 12.24
C PRO A 38 -18.48 -0.02 13.69
N GLU A 39 -17.94 1.12 14.13
CA GLU A 39 -18.14 1.66 15.48
C GLU A 39 -19.57 2.18 15.66
N THR A 40 -20.11 2.86 14.65
CA THR A 40 -21.47 3.41 14.65
C THR A 40 -22.49 2.50 13.99
N ASN A 41 -22.04 1.43 13.33
CA ASN A 41 -22.86 0.53 12.51
C ASN A 41 -23.69 1.30 11.45
N THR A 42 -23.09 2.32 10.83
CA THR A 42 -23.76 3.18 9.84
C THR A 42 -23.07 3.13 8.50
N TRP A 43 -23.82 3.51 7.47
CA TRP A 43 -23.34 3.62 6.10
C TRP A 43 -23.47 5.05 5.60
N ILE A 44 -22.49 5.50 4.81
CA ILE A 44 -22.49 6.80 4.15
C ILE A 44 -22.13 6.60 2.67
N SER A 45 -22.86 7.26 1.78
CA SER A 45 -22.49 7.34 0.35
C SER A 45 -21.49 8.47 0.13
N LYS A 46 -20.47 8.22 -0.66
CA LYS A 46 -19.41 9.17 -1.05
C LYS A 46 -19.49 9.49 -2.53
N ASN A 47 -18.68 10.44 -2.99
CA ASN A 47 -18.64 10.80 -4.40
C ASN A 47 -18.26 9.57 -5.26
N PRO A 48 -18.98 9.38 -6.39
CA PRO A 48 -18.85 8.18 -7.19
C PRO A 48 -17.46 8.09 -7.85
N LEU A 49 -17.09 6.87 -8.24
CA LEU A 49 -15.90 6.63 -9.06
C LEU A 49 -15.94 7.49 -10.34
N PRO A 50 -14.79 8.01 -10.81
CA PRO A 50 -14.72 8.81 -12.04
C PRO A 50 -15.14 8.04 -13.31
N PHE A 51 -15.18 6.71 -13.23
CA PHE A 51 -15.35 5.81 -14.37
C PHE A 51 -16.34 4.69 -14.08
N GLU A 52 -16.98 4.16 -15.13
CA GLU A 52 -17.96 3.08 -15.02
C GLU A 52 -17.25 1.73 -14.95
N GLY A 53 -17.20 1.17 -13.75
CA GLY A 53 -17.18 -0.27 -13.60
C GLY A 53 -15.84 -0.96 -13.41
N ASN A 54 -16.00 -2.19 -12.91
CA ASN A 54 -15.01 -3.26 -12.75
C ASN A 54 -13.56 -2.76 -12.63
N SER A 55 -13.30 -1.86 -11.68
CA SER A 55 -11.94 -1.44 -11.36
C SER A 55 -11.11 -2.69 -11.09
N LEU A 56 -9.90 -2.70 -11.65
CA LEU A 56 -9.04 -3.87 -11.53
C LEU A 56 -8.49 -4.00 -10.11
N SER A 57 -8.26 -2.88 -9.42
CA SER A 57 -7.70 -2.88 -8.06
C SER A 57 -7.95 -1.57 -7.31
N PHE A 58 -7.94 -1.65 -5.98
CA PHE A 58 -8.03 -0.52 -5.04
C PHE A 58 -7.00 -0.66 -3.92
N GLY A 59 -6.37 0.45 -3.51
CA GLY A 59 -5.34 0.44 -2.47
C GLY A 59 -5.25 1.71 -1.66
N VAL A 60 -4.48 1.67 -0.57
CA VAL A 60 -4.22 2.81 0.30
C VAL A 60 -2.73 3.12 0.30
N LEU A 61 -2.38 4.40 0.17
CA LEU A 61 -1.03 4.93 0.36
C LEU A 61 -1.12 6.40 0.82
N ASN A 62 -0.22 6.85 1.70
CA ASN A 62 -0.14 8.26 2.11
C ASN A 62 -1.51 8.85 2.50
N ASN A 63 -2.32 8.05 3.21
CA ASN A 63 -3.67 8.44 3.65
C ASN A 63 -4.66 8.81 2.52
N SER A 64 -4.40 8.31 1.31
CA SER A 64 -5.26 8.42 0.13
C SER A 64 -5.62 7.05 -0.41
N ILE A 65 -6.81 6.93 -1.01
CA ILE A 65 -7.24 5.70 -1.67
C ILE A 65 -6.94 5.83 -3.16
N TYR A 66 -6.30 4.82 -3.73
CA TYR A 66 -6.00 4.73 -5.16
C TYR A 66 -6.93 3.75 -5.84
N ALA A 67 -7.49 4.13 -6.98
CA ALA A 67 -8.29 3.28 -7.84
C ALA A 67 -7.65 3.19 -9.23
N ILE A 68 -7.63 1.98 -9.77
CA ILE A 68 -7.04 1.69 -11.08
C ILE A 68 -8.15 1.29 -12.05
N GLU A 69 -8.25 2.04 -13.13
CA GLU A 69 -9.09 1.74 -14.29
C GLU A 69 -8.21 1.20 -15.42
N PHE A 70 -8.69 0.17 -16.11
CA PHE A 70 -8.15 -0.22 -17.41
C PHE A 70 -9.12 0.18 -18.50
N VAL A 71 -8.61 0.96 -19.46
CA VAL A 71 -9.36 1.44 -20.60
C VAL A 71 -8.80 0.74 -21.85
N PRO A 72 -9.58 -0.13 -22.52
CA PRO A 72 -9.11 -0.83 -23.71
C PRO A 72 -8.53 0.12 -24.76
N ASN A 73 -7.34 -0.18 -25.28
CA ASN A 73 -6.57 0.62 -26.24
C ASN A 73 -6.00 1.96 -25.73
N GLU A 74 -6.40 2.44 -24.55
CA GLU A 74 -5.85 3.65 -23.92
C GLU A 74 -4.82 3.30 -22.82
N GLY A 75 -5.00 2.19 -22.10
CA GLY A 75 -4.08 1.69 -21.09
C GLY A 75 -4.65 1.77 -19.67
N LEU A 76 -3.83 2.16 -18.70
CA LEU A 76 -4.22 2.25 -17.30
C LEU A 76 -4.36 3.70 -16.82
N LYS A 77 -5.46 4.00 -16.14
CA LYS A 77 -5.67 5.27 -15.46
C LYS A 77 -5.65 5.05 -13.95
N ILE A 78 -4.85 5.86 -13.25
CA ILE A 78 -4.71 5.81 -11.80
C ILE A 78 -5.35 7.06 -11.22
N TYR A 79 -6.33 6.85 -10.34
CA TYR A 79 -7.02 7.92 -9.64
C TYR A 79 -6.71 7.89 -8.15
N SER A 80 -6.41 9.04 -7.56
CA SER A 80 -6.35 9.21 -6.11
C SER A 80 -7.66 9.79 -5.58
N TYR A 81 -8.05 9.36 -4.39
CA TYR A 81 -9.23 9.83 -3.68
C TYR A 81 -8.83 10.48 -2.37
N ASP A 82 -9.12 11.78 -2.29
CA ASP A 82 -9.06 12.57 -1.07
C ASP A 82 -10.36 12.35 -0.29
N HIS A 83 -10.32 11.49 0.73
CA HIS A 83 -11.48 11.15 1.55
C HIS A 83 -12.04 12.31 2.40
N LEU A 84 -11.24 13.36 2.62
CA LEU A 84 -11.66 14.55 3.38
C LEU A 84 -12.44 15.51 2.49
N LYS A 85 -11.91 15.76 1.28
CA LYS A 85 -12.59 16.58 0.28
C LYS A 85 -13.70 15.83 -0.44
N ASP A 86 -13.71 14.50 -0.32
CA ASP A 86 -14.57 13.60 -1.09
C ASP A 86 -14.35 13.79 -2.60
N THR A 87 -13.09 13.89 -3.06
CA THR A 87 -12.79 14.19 -4.46
C THR A 87 -11.82 13.20 -5.06
N TRP A 88 -12.09 12.80 -6.30
CA TRP A 88 -11.17 12.01 -7.11
C TRP A 88 -10.31 12.91 -8.00
N THR A 89 -9.03 12.57 -8.14
CA THR A 89 -8.07 13.22 -9.04
C THR A 89 -7.43 12.17 -9.95
N LEU A 90 -7.27 12.47 -11.24
CA LEU A 90 -6.46 11.64 -12.13
C LEU A 90 -4.98 11.91 -11.81
N ASP A 91 -4.31 10.91 -11.23
CA ASP A 91 -2.92 11.01 -10.80
C ASP A 91 -1.93 10.60 -11.91
N ASN A 92 -2.32 9.63 -12.75
CA ASN A 92 -1.52 9.17 -13.87
C ASN A 92 -2.35 8.48 -14.97
N ASP A 93 -1.81 8.48 -16.19
CA ASP A 93 -2.33 7.83 -17.39
C ASP A 93 -1.17 7.09 -18.08
N ILE A 94 -1.18 5.76 -17.98
CA ILE A 94 -0.14 4.87 -18.49
C ILE A 94 -0.63 4.29 -19.83
N PRO A 95 0.05 4.57 -20.96
CA PRO A 95 -0.37 4.12 -22.28
C PRO A 95 -0.53 2.59 -22.47
N SER A 96 -1.23 2.21 -23.55
CA SER A 96 -1.75 0.87 -23.84
C SER A 96 -0.75 -0.19 -24.32
N ASP A 97 0.54 0.14 -24.42
CA ASP A 97 1.61 -0.86 -24.54
C ASP A 97 1.68 -1.76 -23.29
N PHE A 98 0.93 -1.41 -22.25
CA PHE A 98 0.66 -2.21 -21.07
C PHE A 98 -0.71 -2.92 -21.14
N VAL A 99 -0.71 -4.25 -21.23
CA VAL A 99 -1.91 -5.08 -20.99
C VAL A 99 -1.81 -5.65 -19.57
N PRO A 100 -2.53 -5.12 -18.58
CA PRO A 100 -2.58 -5.71 -17.26
C PRO A 100 -3.46 -6.96 -17.27
N GLU A 101 -2.90 -8.10 -16.91
CA GLU A 101 -3.69 -9.14 -16.27
C GLU A 101 -3.74 -8.81 -14.77
N TYR A 102 -4.93 -8.43 -14.29
CA TYR A 102 -5.35 -8.25 -12.88
C TYR A 102 -4.30 -7.69 -11.89
N PRO A 103 -4.12 -6.36 -11.74
CA PRO A 103 -3.31 -5.76 -10.68
C PRO A 103 -3.78 -6.12 -9.27
N GLU A 104 -2.82 -6.39 -8.40
CA GLU A 104 -3.02 -6.62 -6.96
C GLU A 104 -2.18 -5.61 -6.16
N ILE A 105 -2.65 -5.29 -4.96
CA ILE A 105 -2.25 -4.14 -4.12
C ILE A 105 -1.95 -4.67 -2.71
N ASN A 106 -1.01 -4.19 -1.89
CA ASN A 106 -0.02 -3.10 -1.90
C ASN A 106 1.12 -3.51 -0.94
N TYR A 107 2.37 -3.23 -1.28
CA TYR A 107 3.49 -3.20 -0.32
C TYR A 107 4.35 -1.96 -0.59
N ASN A 108 4.57 -1.13 0.43
CA ASN A 108 5.39 0.09 0.37
C ASN A 108 5.07 1.03 -0.81
N GLY A 109 3.79 1.29 -1.05
CA GLY A 109 3.34 2.21 -2.11
C GLY A 109 3.56 1.71 -3.53
N LYS A 110 3.68 0.40 -3.73
CA LYS A 110 3.83 -0.22 -5.05
C LYS A 110 2.59 -1.04 -5.44
N LEU A 111 2.08 -0.78 -6.63
CA LEU A 111 1.01 -1.54 -7.27
C LEU A 111 1.64 -2.67 -8.09
N PHE A 112 1.49 -3.92 -7.66
CA PHE A 112 2.09 -5.06 -8.35
C PHE A 112 1.16 -5.58 -9.43
N PHE A 113 1.72 -5.84 -10.61
CA PHE A 113 1.06 -6.49 -11.73
C PHE A 113 1.66 -7.87 -11.88
N ILE A 114 0.96 -8.87 -11.34
CA ILE A 114 1.40 -10.26 -11.32
C ILE A 114 0.60 -10.99 -12.40
N SER A 115 1.27 -11.39 -13.48
CA SER A 115 0.65 -12.24 -14.49
C SER A 115 1.08 -13.68 -14.32
N SER A 116 0.10 -14.58 -14.41
CA SER A 116 0.29 -16.04 -14.40
C SER A 116 1.12 -16.59 -15.57
N SER A 117 1.34 -15.78 -16.61
CA SER A 117 2.06 -16.17 -17.83
C SER A 117 3.39 -15.42 -18.04
N SER A 118 3.73 -14.49 -17.15
CA SER A 118 4.90 -13.61 -17.30
C SER A 118 6.08 -14.05 -16.43
N THR A 119 7.28 -14.06 -17.01
CA THR A 119 8.56 -14.18 -16.28
C THR A 119 9.06 -12.83 -15.75
N GLN A 120 8.20 -11.82 -15.74
CA GLN A 120 8.50 -10.48 -15.27
C GLN A 120 7.47 -10.06 -14.24
N ILE A 121 7.94 -9.49 -13.14
CA ILE A 121 7.09 -8.73 -12.23
C ILE A 121 7.15 -7.29 -12.67
N LYS A 122 5.99 -6.68 -12.85
CA LYS A 122 5.89 -5.24 -13.03
C LYS A 122 5.28 -4.66 -11.78
N TYR A 123 5.78 -3.53 -11.32
CA TYR A 123 5.08 -2.76 -10.32
C TYR A 123 5.11 -1.28 -10.66
N TYR A 124 4.05 -0.59 -10.33
CA TYR A 124 4.00 0.86 -10.40
C TYR A 124 4.28 1.43 -9.02
N ASP A 125 5.36 2.18 -8.91
CA ASP A 125 5.73 2.88 -7.70
C ASP A 125 4.97 4.21 -7.64
N LEU A 126 4.04 4.31 -6.67
CA LEU A 126 3.15 5.47 -6.53
C LEU A 126 3.90 6.74 -6.07
N ASN A 127 5.07 6.59 -5.43
CA ASN A 127 5.88 7.73 -4.97
C ASN A 127 6.64 8.37 -6.14
N SER A 128 7.40 7.55 -6.87
CA SER A 128 8.19 8.00 -8.02
C SER A 128 7.37 8.16 -9.30
N LYS A 129 6.12 7.65 -9.31
CA LYS A 129 5.20 7.62 -10.45
C LYS A 129 5.75 6.87 -11.66
N LYS A 130 6.55 5.83 -11.42
CA LYS A 130 7.21 5.04 -12.46
C LYS A 130 6.73 3.60 -12.46
N LEU A 131 6.52 3.08 -13.66
CA LEU A 131 6.38 1.65 -13.88
C LEU A 131 7.77 1.02 -13.94
N ILE A 132 8.03 0.06 -13.07
CA ILE A 132 9.28 -0.68 -13.00
C ILE A 132 9.02 -2.13 -13.40
N THR A 133 9.87 -2.66 -14.27
CA THR A 133 9.83 -4.07 -14.69
C THR A 133 11.06 -4.77 -14.16
N HIS A 134 10.86 -5.81 -13.38
CA HIS A 134 11.92 -6.67 -12.89
C HIS A 134 11.83 -8.05 -13.53
N PRO A 135 12.96 -8.62 -14.00
CA PRO A 135 13.01 -10.02 -14.36
C PRO A 135 12.74 -10.84 -13.10
N ALA A 136 11.82 -11.79 -13.20
CA ALA A 136 11.53 -12.73 -12.14
C ALA A 136 12.26 -14.04 -12.44
N SER A 137 13.08 -14.50 -11.50
CA SER A 137 13.82 -15.77 -11.59
C SER A 137 12.95 -17.01 -11.36
N PHE A 138 11.62 -16.86 -11.29
CA PHE A 138 10.68 -17.96 -11.04
C PHE A 138 9.94 -18.40 -12.30
N THR A 139 9.53 -19.66 -12.33
CA THR A 139 8.67 -20.20 -13.40
C THR A 139 7.23 -19.69 -13.19
N PRO A 140 6.62 -19.00 -14.16
CA PRO A 140 5.25 -18.51 -14.04
C PRO A 140 4.32 -19.69 -13.78
N LEU A 141 3.55 -19.60 -12.70
CA LEU A 141 2.49 -20.57 -12.48
C LEU A 141 1.35 -20.22 -13.40
N ASN A 142 1.15 -21.04 -14.42
CA ASN A 142 -0.01 -20.96 -15.29
C ASN A 142 -1.29 -21.33 -14.51
N ARG A 143 -1.79 -20.38 -13.70
CA ARG A 143 -2.98 -20.52 -12.86
C ARG A 143 -3.85 -19.27 -12.86
N VAL A 144 -5.17 -19.45 -12.78
CA VAL A 144 -6.17 -18.37 -12.68
C VAL A 144 -7.02 -18.51 -11.43
N GLY A 145 -7.66 -17.42 -10.98
CA GLY A 145 -8.55 -17.44 -9.82
C GLY A 145 -7.83 -17.78 -8.51
N TYR A 146 -6.54 -17.48 -8.42
CA TYR A 146 -5.79 -17.53 -7.17
C TYR A 146 -6.14 -16.34 -6.29
N TYR A 147 -5.79 -16.44 -5.00
CA TYR A 147 -5.73 -15.29 -4.11
C TYR A 147 -4.29 -14.97 -3.82
N SER A 148 -3.97 -13.70 -3.63
CA SER A 148 -2.65 -13.30 -3.16
C SER A 148 -2.73 -12.41 -1.92
N GLY A 149 -1.60 -12.31 -1.23
CA GLY A 149 -1.42 -11.41 -0.11
C GLY A 149 0.07 -11.25 0.21
N ILE A 150 0.44 -10.13 0.82
CA ILE A 150 1.82 -9.86 1.21
C ILE A 150 1.92 -10.00 2.73
N VAL A 151 2.84 -10.83 3.20
CA VAL A 151 3.08 -11.07 4.63
C VAL A 151 4.59 -11.06 4.86
N LYS A 152 5.06 -10.19 5.78
CA LYS A 152 6.48 -10.07 6.15
C LYS A 152 7.42 -9.90 4.95
N GLY A 153 7.08 -8.98 4.04
CA GLY A 153 7.89 -8.68 2.85
C GLY A 153 7.85 -9.73 1.73
N LYS A 154 7.04 -10.78 1.87
CA LYS A 154 6.86 -11.81 0.84
C LYS A 154 5.46 -11.76 0.25
N LEU A 155 5.36 -11.83 -1.07
CA LEU A 155 4.10 -12.07 -1.77
C LEU A 155 3.79 -13.56 -1.74
N TYR A 156 2.60 -13.91 -1.29
CA TYR A 156 2.05 -15.25 -1.34
C TYR A 156 0.96 -15.31 -2.39
N VAL A 157 1.00 -16.34 -3.23
CA VAL A 157 -0.08 -16.71 -4.17
C VAL A 157 -0.59 -18.07 -3.74
N VAL A 158 -1.87 -18.13 -3.39
CA VAL A 158 -2.51 -19.30 -2.78
C VAL A 158 -3.62 -19.83 -3.66
N GLY A 159 -3.56 -21.13 -3.94
CA GLY A 159 -4.61 -21.85 -4.63
C GLY A 159 -4.82 -21.43 -6.09
N GLY A 160 -6.06 -21.44 -6.55
CA GLY A 160 -6.46 -21.17 -7.93
C GLY A 160 -6.62 -22.43 -8.77
N THR A 161 -6.67 -22.26 -10.09
CA THR A 161 -6.82 -23.35 -11.07
C THR A 161 -5.61 -23.37 -11.99
N THR A 162 -4.82 -24.45 -11.95
CA THR A 162 -3.66 -24.64 -12.84
C THR A 162 -4.09 -25.27 -14.16
N TYR A 163 -3.47 -24.84 -15.26
CA TYR A 163 -3.61 -25.49 -16.57
C TYR A 163 -2.44 -26.46 -16.80
N ARG A 164 -2.74 -27.74 -16.93
CA ARG A 164 -1.76 -28.78 -17.27
C ARG A 164 -1.45 -28.75 -18.76
N THR A 165 -0.30 -29.29 -19.15
CA THR A 165 0.18 -29.34 -20.55
C THR A 165 -0.77 -30.04 -21.52
N ASN A 166 -1.68 -30.88 -21.01
CA ASN A 166 -2.75 -31.53 -21.77
C ASN A 166 -4.03 -30.68 -21.93
N GLY A 167 -4.01 -29.41 -21.53
CA GLY A 167 -5.15 -28.49 -21.58
C GLY A 167 -6.17 -28.67 -20.45
N SER A 168 -5.97 -29.62 -19.53
CA SER A 168 -6.87 -29.80 -18.39
C SER A 168 -6.63 -28.75 -17.31
N ALA A 169 -7.72 -28.16 -16.83
CA ALA A 169 -7.75 -27.26 -15.68
C ALA A 169 -7.99 -28.07 -14.40
N SER A 170 -7.26 -27.80 -13.32
CA SER A 170 -7.49 -28.44 -12.02
C SER A 170 -7.30 -27.44 -10.89
N PRO A 171 -8.17 -27.46 -9.85
CA PRO A 171 -7.94 -26.66 -8.66
C PRO A 171 -6.64 -27.12 -7.99
N THR A 172 -5.91 -26.17 -7.42
CA THR A 172 -4.69 -26.43 -6.66
C THR A 172 -4.82 -25.89 -5.23
N SER A 173 -4.16 -26.56 -4.30
CA SER A 173 -3.92 -26.09 -2.92
C SER A 173 -2.53 -25.48 -2.75
N ASP A 174 -1.77 -25.33 -3.83
CA ASP A 174 -0.38 -24.88 -3.77
C ASP A 174 -0.28 -23.43 -3.30
N VAL A 175 0.69 -23.19 -2.43
CA VAL A 175 1.15 -21.87 -2.03
C VAL A 175 2.48 -21.60 -2.72
N GLN A 176 2.58 -20.48 -3.41
CA GLN A 176 3.86 -19.94 -3.87
C GLN A 176 4.19 -18.71 -3.05
N GLU A 177 5.45 -18.58 -2.66
CA GLU A 177 5.98 -17.36 -2.07
C GLU A 177 7.00 -16.72 -3.01
N LEU A 178 7.08 -15.40 -2.94
CA LEU A 178 8.06 -14.57 -3.63
C LEU A 178 8.59 -13.55 -2.62
N ASP A 179 9.91 -13.53 -2.43
CA ASP A 179 10.54 -12.48 -1.66
C ASP A 179 10.55 -11.16 -2.45
N LEU A 180 10.01 -10.10 -1.85
CA LEU A 180 9.96 -8.79 -2.48
C LEU A 180 11.19 -7.94 -2.13
N SER A 181 12.08 -8.39 -1.23
CA SER A 181 13.30 -7.66 -0.86
C SER A 181 14.14 -7.27 -2.08
N ASP A 182 14.24 -8.17 -3.06
CA ASP A 182 15.02 -8.00 -4.28
C ASP A 182 14.41 -6.98 -5.25
N LEU A 183 13.15 -6.60 -5.04
CA LEU A 183 12.40 -5.65 -5.86
C LEU A 183 12.39 -4.23 -5.25
N VAL A 184 12.82 -4.09 -4.00
CA VAL A 184 12.72 -2.83 -3.23
C VAL A 184 14.06 -2.08 -3.22
N ASN A 185 15.19 -2.74 -3.49
CA ASN A 185 16.51 -2.12 -3.67
C ASN A 185 17.28 -2.77 -4.82
N PRO A 186 17.35 -2.17 -6.02
CA PRO A 186 18.45 -2.44 -6.91
C PRO A 186 19.62 -1.63 -6.37
N ASP A 187 20.32 -2.13 -5.35
CA ASP A 187 21.54 -1.47 -4.89
C ASP A 187 22.52 -1.49 -6.07
N PRO A 188 22.81 -0.37 -6.74
CA PRO A 188 23.72 -0.37 -7.84
C PRO A 188 25.09 -0.35 -7.20
N ASN A 189 25.70 -1.54 -7.14
CA ASN A 189 27.14 -1.76 -6.89
C ASN A 189 27.50 -2.01 -5.41
N PRO A 190 27.81 -3.26 -5.01
CA PRO A 190 28.55 -3.49 -3.77
C PRO A 190 29.96 -2.91 -3.94
N ASP A 191 30.28 -1.85 -3.22
CA ASP A 191 31.63 -1.28 -3.18
C ASP A 191 32.61 -2.36 -2.71
N PRO A 192 33.61 -2.78 -3.53
CA PRO A 192 34.40 -3.96 -3.25
C PRO A 192 35.51 -3.77 -2.20
N ASN A 193 35.50 -2.69 -1.40
CA ASN A 193 36.66 -2.42 -0.54
C ASN A 193 36.33 -1.70 0.79
N PRO A 194 36.22 -2.42 1.92
CA PRO A 194 36.15 -1.79 3.23
C PRO A 194 37.57 -1.43 3.67
N ASN A 195 38.02 -0.19 3.44
CA ASN A 195 39.22 0.31 4.10
C ASN A 195 38.81 1.06 5.39
N PRO A 196 39.24 0.61 6.58
CA PRO A 196 38.95 1.31 7.83
C PRO A 196 39.92 2.48 8.00
N ASP A 197 39.43 3.73 7.87
CA ASP A 197 40.21 4.91 8.28
C ASP A 197 40.02 5.16 9.79
N PRO A 198 41.09 5.19 10.60
CA PRO A 198 41.01 5.41 12.03
C PRO A 198 41.26 6.89 12.36
N ASN A 199 40.23 7.73 12.39
CA ASN A 199 40.16 8.84 13.35
C ASN A 199 38.81 9.58 13.37
N PRO A 200 38.14 9.72 14.52
CA PRO A 200 37.00 10.61 14.67
C PRO A 200 37.49 12.03 15.02
N ASN A 201 37.42 12.97 14.08
CA ASN A 201 37.46 14.38 14.44
C ASN A 201 36.02 14.84 14.77
N PRO A 202 35.74 15.40 15.95
CA PRO A 202 34.41 15.88 16.30
C PRO A 202 34.20 17.27 15.67
N ASP A 203 33.66 17.31 14.46
CA ASP A 203 33.06 18.54 13.94
C ASP A 203 31.62 18.61 14.49
N PRO A 204 31.19 19.73 15.11
CA PRO A 204 29.84 19.85 15.63
C PRO A 204 28.89 19.99 14.45
N ASN A 205 28.26 18.88 14.08
CA ASN A 205 27.29 18.85 12.99
C ASN A 205 26.18 19.88 13.27
N PRO A 206 25.96 20.86 12.38
CA PRO A 206 24.88 21.81 12.52
C PRO A 206 23.55 21.07 12.40
N ASN A 207 22.89 20.96 13.55
CA ASN A 207 21.44 20.82 13.76
C ASN A 207 20.65 20.45 12.48
N PRO A 208 20.30 19.17 12.25
CA PRO A 208 19.55 18.81 11.07
C PRO A 208 18.11 19.32 11.21
N THR A 209 17.81 20.40 10.49
CA THR A 209 16.45 20.92 10.26
C THR A 209 15.65 20.07 9.25
N GLY A 210 16.10 18.85 8.96
CA GLY A 210 15.42 17.93 8.05
C GLY A 210 14.24 17.25 8.74
N ASN A 211 13.08 17.26 8.08
CA ASN A 211 12.02 16.30 8.39
C ASN A 211 12.53 14.88 8.05
N ALA A 212 11.92 13.85 8.62
CA ALA A 212 12.14 12.43 8.32
C ALA A 212 10.77 11.72 8.30
N LEU A 213 10.69 10.60 7.59
CA LEU A 213 9.47 9.79 7.52
C LEU A 213 9.57 8.63 8.50
N LEU A 214 8.66 8.58 9.48
CA LEU A 214 8.45 7.43 10.35
C LEU A 214 7.38 6.53 9.74
N VAL A 215 7.74 5.26 9.48
CA VAL A 215 6.82 4.22 9.00
C VAL A 215 6.67 3.16 10.08
N ILE A 216 5.45 2.88 10.51
CA ILE A 216 5.14 1.92 11.58
C ILE A 216 4.28 0.79 11.01
N TYR A 217 4.77 -0.43 11.17
CA TYR A 217 4.06 -1.65 10.81
C TYR A 217 3.35 -2.19 12.05
N MET A 218 2.03 -2.23 12.00
CA MET A 218 1.21 -2.74 13.10
C MET A 218 0.94 -4.23 12.90
N ASP A 219 0.77 -4.99 13.98
CA ASP A 219 0.43 -6.42 13.95
C ASP A 219 -0.89 -6.75 13.21
N SER A 220 -1.80 -5.77 13.11
CA SER A 220 -3.02 -5.82 12.30
C SER A 220 -2.79 -5.80 10.79
N GLY A 221 -1.57 -5.53 10.33
CA GLY A 221 -1.24 -5.25 8.93
C GLY A 221 -1.51 -3.79 8.51
N LEU A 222 -2.02 -2.94 9.41
CA LEU A 222 -2.12 -1.50 9.18
C LEU A 222 -0.73 -0.86 9.16
N ILE A 223 -0.46 -0.04 8.15
CA ILE A 223 0.76 0.77 8.06
C ILE A 223 0.41 2.22 8.40
N LYS A 224 1.19 2.84 9.29
CA LYS A 224 1.05 4.25 9.68
C LYS A 224 2.30 5.02 9.29
N GLU A 225 2.13 6.16 8.63
CA GLU A 225 3.23 7.00 8.12
C GLU A 225 3.11 8.43 8.67
N TYR A 226 4.24 8.98 9.12
CA TYR A 226 4.30 10.32 9.71
C TYR A 226 5.56 11.06 9.28
N GLU A 227 5.38 12.22 8.64
CA GLU A 227 6.46 13.21 8.52
C GLU A 227 6.70 13.85 9.89
N MET A 228 7.92 13.70 10.39
CA MET A 228 8.34 14.12 11.73
C MET A 228 9.64 14.90 11.66
N THR A 229 9.87 15.81 12.58
CA THR A 229 11.20 16.40 12.79
C THR A 229 12.13 15.39 13.45
N ASN A 230 13.44 15.60 13.38
CA ASN A 230 14.40 14.76 14.10
C ASN A 230 14.16 14.71 15.61
N GLU A 231 13.63 15.78 16.19
CA GLU A 231 13.20 15.78 17.60
C GLU A 231 11.98 14.89 17.83
N GLU A 232 10.99 14.93 16.95
CA GLU A 232 9.79 14.07 17.04
C GLU A 232 10.14 12.58 16.85
N ILE A 233 11.06 12.26 15.94
CA ILE A 233 11.62 10.91 15.78
C ILE A 233 12.33 10.46 17.05
N ARG A 234 13.22 11.29 17.61
CA ARG A 234 13.92 10.96 18.85
C ARG A 234 12.94 10.69 20.00
N ASN A 235 11.93 11.54 20.15
CA ASN A 235 10.88 11.38 21.17
C ASN A 235 10.10 10.07 20.99
N PHE A 236 9.82 9.66 19.75
CA PHE A 236 9.17 8.39 19.45
C PHE A 236 10.05 7.20 19.85
N THR A 237 11.32 7.19 19.43
CA THR A 237 12.25 6.09 19.72
C THR A 237 12.50 5.96 21.23
N GLU A 238 12.68 7.08 21.94
CA GLU A 238 12.83 7.08 23.41
C GLU A 238 11.59 6.52 24.11
N TRP A 239 10.39 6.89 23.65
CA TRP A 239 9.15 6.31 24.16
C TRP A 239 9.08 4.80 23.91
N TYR A 240 9.39 4.35 22.69
CA TYR A 240 9.32 2.94 22.31
C TYR A 240 10.29 2.08 23.14
N GLU A 241 11.54 2.50 23.24
CA GLU A 241 12.56 1.81 24.04
C GLU A 241 12.24 1.87 25.54
N GLY A 242 11.74 3.00 26.02
CA GLY A 242 11.29 3.15 27.40
C GLY A 242 10.19 2.13 27.73
N ARG A 243 9.25 1.95 26.80
CA ARG A 243 8.17 0.97 26.93
C ARG A 243 8.64 -0.46 26.82
N ALA A 244 9.58 -0.75 25.93
CA ALA A 244 10.24 -2.06 25.84
C ALA A 244 10.97 -2.46 27.14
N LYS A 245 11.46 -1.47 27.91
CA LYS A 245 12.07 -1.66 29.23
C LYS A 245 11.04 -1.72 30.37
N GLY A 246 9.74 -1.74 30.06
CA GLY A 246 8.64 -1.79 31.04
C GLY A 246 8.23 -0.43 31.62
N ASN A 247 8.78 0.68 31.13
CA ASN A 247 8.51 2.03 31.64
C ASN A 247 7.57 2.81 30.70
N GLY A 248 7.12 4.00 31.09
CA GLY A 248 6.37 4.88 30.20
C GLY A 248 4.94 4.42 29.87
N ARG A 249 4.29 5.16 28.95
CA ARG A 249 2.88 4.98 28.59
C ARG A 249 2.72 3.94 27.49
N GLU A 250 1.59 3.23 27.48
CA GLU A 250 1.26 2.25 26.43
C GLU A 250 1.06 2.88 25.05
N ALA A 251 0.66 4.15 24.98
CA ALA A 251 0.39 4.85 23.74
C ALA A 251 1.34 6.03 23.52
N TYR A 252 1.87 6.15 22.30
CA TYR A 252 2.49 7.37 21.79
C TYR A 252 1.45 8.24 21.09
N ILE A 253 1.55 9.55 21.27
CA ILE A 253 0.60 10.50 20.69
C ILE A 253 1.32 11.28 19.61
N VAL A 254 0.88 11.11 18.36
CA VAL A 254 1.31 11.94 17.25
C VAL A 254 0.30 13.05 17.05
N ASN A 255 0.74 14.30 17.14
CA ASN A 255 -0.08 15.42 16.71
C ASN A 255 -0.02 15.51 15.18
N LYS A 256 -1.12 15.18 14.51
CA LYS A 256 -1.18 15.25 13.05
C LYS A 256 -1.13 16.72 12.62
N LYS A 257 -0.10 17.07 11.85
CA LYS A 257 0.07 18.39 11.23
C LYS A 257 -0.74 18.53 9.93
N TYR A 258 -1.17 17.40 9.39
CA TYR A 258 -2.00 17.28 8.20
C TYR A 258 -3.41 16.81 8.57
N ASN A 259 -4.37 16.95 7.66
CA ASN A 259 -5.73 16.43 7.81
C ASN A 259 -6.44 16.91 9.09
N ILE A 260 -6.14 18.14 9.54
CA ILE A 260 -6.74 18.75 10.75
C ILE A 260 -8.21 19.12 10.51
N GLY A 261 -8.58 19.50 9.29
CA GLY A 261 -9.97 19.82 8.93
C GLY A 261 -10.56 20.96 9.80
N PRO A 262 -11.82 20.88 10.25
CA PRO A 262 -12.45 21.90 11.09
C PRO A 262 -12.08 21.79 12.59
N PHE A 263 -11.18 20.86 12.95
CA PHE A 263 -10.85 20.57 14.35
C PHE A 263 -9.68 21.45 14.82
N ASN A 264 -9.63 21.78 16.11
CA ASN A 264 -8.51 22.55 16.69
C ASN A 264 -7.20 21.74 16.76
N SER A 265 -7.30 20.41 16.81
CA SER A 265 -6.14 19.51 16.78
C SER A 265 -6.61 18.10 16.39
N ARG A 266 -5.79 17.36 15.64
CA ARG A 266 -6.00 15.94 15.38
C ARG A 266 -4.83 15.15 15.96
N LYS A 267 -5.12 14.11 16.72
CA LYS A 267 -4.12 13.27 17.39
C LYS A 267 -4.30 11.82 16.95
N ASP A 268 -3.19 11.13 16.73
CA ASP A 268 -3.16 9.70 16.48
C ASP A 268 -2.48 9.01 17.66
N PHE A 269 -3.02 7.87 18.09
CA PHE A 269 -2.54 7.11 19.23
C PHE A 269 -1.98 5.79 18.73
N ILE A 270 -0.69 5.59 18.93
CA ILE A 270 0.01 4.38 18.51
C ILE A 270 0.22 3.51 19.75
N SER A 271 -0.35 2.32 19.77
CA SER A 271 -0.21 1.36 20.87
C SER A 271 1.09 0.58 20.74
N TYR A 272 1.94 0.60 21.76
CA TYR A 272 3.20 -0.13 21.78
C TYR A 272 3.01 -1.63 21.52
N SER A 273 2.05 -2.25 22.22
CA SER A 273 1.74 -3.69 22.11
C SER A 273 1.31 -4.16 20.72
N HIS A 274 0.96 -3.23 19.82
CA HIS A 274 0.52 -3.53 18.45
C HIS A 274 1.53 -3.11 17.39
N ILE A 275 2.71 -2.59 17.79
CA ILE A 275 3.80 -2.33 16.85
C ILE A 275 4.54 -3.65 16.58
N GLU A 276 4.57 -4.08 15.32
CA GLU A 276 5.42 -5.19 14.87
C GLU A 276 6.85 -4.70 14.63
N SER A 277 7.00 -3.60 13.89
CA SER A 277 8.27 -2.94 13.61
C SER A 277 8.08 -1.49 13.16
N PHE A 278 9.16 -0.72 13.04
CA PHE A 278 9.13 0.60 12.43
C PHE A 278 10.45 0.92 11.73
N GLU A 279 10.38 1.86 10.79
CA GLU A 279 11.51 2.40 10.02
C GLU A 279 11.53 3.93 10.12
N VAL A 280 12.73 4.50 10.11
CA VAL A 280 12.95 5.94 9.99
C VAL A 280 13.71 6.19 8.69
N GLN A 281 13.12 6.97 7.79
CA GLN A 281 13.71 7.32 6.50
C GLN A 281 14.08 8.81 6.49
N GLU A 282 15.36 9.12 6.36
CA GLU A 282 15.88 10.49 6.29
C GLU A 282 15.98 10.95 4.84
N TYR A 283 15.62 12.21 4.55
CA TYR A 283 15.79 12.76 3.20
C TYR A 283 17.25 13.15 2.94
N SER A 284 17.79 12.73 1.80
CA SER A 284 19.07 13.24 1.29
C SER A 284 18.95 14.73 0.96
N ARG A 285 19.97 15.52 1.32
CA ARG A 285 20.08 16.94 0.98
C ARG A 285 20.32 17.16 -0.51
#